data_AF-A0A533SQR5-F1
#
_entry.id   AF-A0A533SQR5-F1
#
_cell.length_a   1.000
_cell.length_b   1.000
_cell.length_c   1.000
_cell.angle_alpha   90.00
_cell.angle_beta   90.00
_cell.angle_gamma   90.00
#
_symmetry.space_group_name_H-M   'P 1'
#
loop_
_entity.id
_entity.type
_entity.pdbx_description
1 polymer ?
#
loop_
_entity_poly.entity_id
_entity_poly.type
_entity_poly.pdbx_seq_one_letter_code
_entity_poly.pdbx_strand_id
1 'polypeptide(L)'
;MREPVFSFEGPEGVKVEVFDESSTYAYQNIFYVKLRVEGTFAGSGEKFARTLEKMGVFAEDLEATKVALIDAFKATALPYLLKSGFASRLKEAKEAEKSRKKGVGGYRS
;
A
#
# COMPACT_ATOMS: atom_id res chain seq x y z
N MET A 1 -16.79 5.64 6.51
CA MET A 1 -15.32 5.48 6.53
C MET A 1 -15.04 4.02 6.88
N ARG A 2 -14.12 3.34 6.19
CA ARG A 2 -13.70 1.98 6.60
C ARG A 2 -12.63 2.13 7.68
N GLU A 3 -12.78 1.40 8.78
CA GLU A 3 -11.76 1.39 9.83
C GLU A 3 -10.53 0.62 9.35
N PRO A 4 -9.31 1.09 9.69
CA PRO A 4 -8.10 0.37 9.37
C PRO A 4 -8.02 -0.91 10.20
N VAL A 5 -7.70 -2.04 9.56
CA VAL A 5 -7.43 -3.31 10.24
C VAL A 5 -6.06 -3.32 10.93
N PHE A 6 -5.17 -2.40 10.52
CA PHE A 6 -3.89 -2.16 11.17
C PHE A 6 -3.52 -0.70 11.00
N SER A 7 -3.05 -0.07 12.07
CA SER A 7 -2.46 1.26 12.04
C SER A 7 -1.11 1.26 12.76
N PHE A 8 -0.19 2.06 12.25
CA PHE A 8 1.13 2.24 12.81
C PHE A 8 1.52 3.71 12.74
N GLU A 9 2.00 4.25 13.86
CA GLU A 9 2.59 5.57 13.93
C GLU A 9 4.10 5.42 14.15
N GLY A 10 4.86 5.98 13.22
CA GLY A 10 6.31 5.97 13.19
C GLY A 10 6.92 7.33 13.53
N PRO A 11 8.26 7.42 13.56
CA PRO A 11 8.98 8.66 13.76
C PRO A 11 8.59 9.74 12.74
N GLU A 12 8.81 11.01 13.09
CA GLU A 12 8.54 12.17 12.22
C GLU A 12 7.08 12.26 11.72
N GLY A 13 6.12 11.73 12.47
CA GLY A 13 4.69 11.82 12.15
C GLY A 13 4.27 10.95 10.96
N VAL A 14 5.04 9.88 10.67
CA VAL A 14 4.65 8.89 9.66
C VAL A 14 3.49 8.05 10.19
N LYS A 15 2.38 8.03 9.46
CA LYS A 15 1.21 7.19 9.78
C LYS A 15 0.99 6.19 8.66
N VAL A 16 1.01 4.91 8.97
CA VAL A 16 0.69 3.83 8.03
C VAL A 16 -0.61 3.17 8.45
N GLU A 17 -1.57 3.08 7.54
CA GLU A 17 -2.89 2.47 7.75
C GLU A 17 -3.12 1.37 6.73
N VAL A 18 -3.72 0.26 7.14
CA VAL A 18 -4.06 -0.86 6.27
C VAL A 18 -5.57 -1.05 6.32
N PHE A 19 -6.20 -1.08 5.16
CA PHE A 19 -7.63 -1.23 4.99
C PHE A 19 -7.92 -2.56 4.30
N ASP A 20 -8.91 -3.27 4.81
CA ASP A 20 -9.40 -4.49 4.17
C ASP A 20 -10.33 -4.14 3.00
N GLU A 21 -9.96 -4.62 1.82
CA GLU A 21 -10.73 -4.55 0.59
C GLU A 21 -11.01 -5.97 0.03
N SER A 22 -10.86 -7.00 0.86
CA SER A 22 -11.07 -8.39 0.46
C SER A 22 -12.51 -8.62 0.01
N SER A 23 -12.68 -9.43 -1.03
CA SER A 23 -13.97 -9.76 -1.60
C SER A 23 -14.05 -11.25 -1.91
N THR A 24 -15.26 -11.79 -2.01
CA THR A 24 -15.48 -13.13 -2.57
C THR A 24 -14.94 -13.20 -3.99
N TYR A 25 -14.39 -14.35 -4.36
CA TYR A 25 -13.75 -14.61 -5.64
C TYR A 25 -14.33 -15.87 -6.27
N ALA A 26 -15.10 -15.70 -7.35
CA ALA A 26 -15.78 -16.74 -8.13
C ALA A 26 -16.85 -17.56 -7.37
N TYR A 27 -16.56 -18.05 -6.16
CA TYR A 27 -17.43 -18.85 -5.31
C TYR A 27 -17.55 -18.22 -3.91
N GLN A 28 -18.63 -18.50 -3.18
CA GLN A 28 -18.89 -17.89 -1.87
C GLN A 28 -17.84 -18.23 -0.80
N ASN A 29 -17.16 -19.38 -0.94
CA ASN A 29 -16.17 -19.88 0.00
C ASN A 29 -14.71 -19.58 -0.41
N ILE A 30 -14.50 -18.88 -1.52
CA ILE A 30 -13.18 -18.50 -2.02
C ILE A 30 -13.10 -16.98 -2.04
N PHE A 31 -11.98 -16.44 -1.59
CA PHE A 31 -11.75 -15.01 -1.42
C PHE A 31 -10.55 -14.56 -2.22
N TYR A 32 -10.68 -13.33 -2.72
CA TYR A 32 -9.56 -12.50 -3.13
C TYR A 32 -9.26 -11.60 -1.95
N VAL A 33 -8.18 -11.94 -1.24
CA VAL A 33 -7.69 -11.16 -0.11
C VAL A 33 -6.97 -9.96 -0.66
N LYS A 34 -7.44 -8.76 -0.32
CA LYS A 34 -6.87 -7.51 -0.81
C LYS A 34 -6.80 -6.53 0.33
N LEU A 35 -5.59 -6.12 0.71
CA LEU A 35 -5.32 -5.15 1.75
C LEU A 35 -4.68 -3.91 1.12
N ARG A 36 -5.30 -2.75 1.30
CA ARG A 36 -4.77 -1.47 0.85
C ARG A 36 -3.98 -0.83 1.97
N VAL A 37 -2.69 -0.60 1.74
CA VAL A 37 -1.79 0.12 2.64
C VAL A 37 -1.69 1.57 2.20
N GLU A 38 -1.93 2.50 3.11
CA GLU A 38 -1.69 3.94 2.94
C GLU A 38 -0.61 4.41 3.91
N GLY A 39 0.37 5.16 3.42
CA GLY A 39 1.36 5.85 4.24
C GLY A 39 1.21 7.37 4.10
N THR A 40 1.00 8.06 5.21
CA THR A 40 0.99 9.52 5.32
C THR A 40 2.27 9.95 6.01
N PHE A 41 2.98 10.95 5.45
CA PHE A 41 4.26 11.44 5.98
C PHE A 41 4.12 12.93 6.30
N ALA A 42 4.59 13.36 7.48
CA ALA A 42 4.53 14.78 7.84
C ALA A 42 5.32 15.62 6.83
N GLY A 43 4.72 16.73 6.36
CA GLY A 43 5.30 17.61 5.35
C GLY A 43 5.17 17.12 3.90
N SER A 44 4.66 15.90 3.66
CA SER A 44 4.27 15.44 2.33
C SER A 44 2.77 15.65 2.13
N GLY A 45 2.39 16.43 1.12
CA GLY A 45 0.99 16.50 0.66
C GLY A 45 0.53 15.23 -0.06
N GLU A 46 1.44 14.29 -0.33
CA GLU A 46 1.16 13.08 -1.09
C GLU A 46 1.27 11.82 -0.20
N LYS A 47 0.31 10.91 -0.37
CA LYS A 47 0.23 9.62 0.32
C LYS A 47 0.97 8.53 -0.46
N PHE A 48 1.69 7.66 0.26
CA PHE A 48 2.09 6.37 -0.27
C PHE A 48 0.87 5.44 -0.30
N ALA A 49 0.71 4.68 -1.38
CA ALA A 49 -0.34 3.66 -1.48
C ALA A 49 0.24 2.37 -2.08
N ARG A 50 -0.05 1.23 -1.46
CA ARG A 50 0.33 -0.10 -1.94
C ARG A 50 -0.78 -1.10 -1.69
N THR A 51 -0.93 -2.07 -2.58
CA THR A 51 -1.85 -3.20 -2.39
C THR A 51 -1.05 -4.44 -1.99
N LEU A 52 -1.54 -5.17 -0.99
CA LEU A 52 -1.11 -6.53 -0.64
C LEU A 52 -2.26 -7.46 -1.01
N GLU A 53 -1.99 -8.51 -1.77
CA GLU A 53 -3.07 -9.31 -2.32
C GLU A 53 -2.72 -10.79 -2.47
N LYS A 54 -3.73 -11.64 -2.35
CA LYS A 54 -3.67 -13.07 -2.61
C LYS A 54 -5.01 -13.57 -3.12
N MET A 55 -5.01 -14.31 -4.22
CA MET A 55 -6.21 -14.88 -4.82
C MET A 55 -6.41 -16.33 -4.41
N GLY A 56 -7.66 -16.82 -4.47
CA GLY A 56 -7.95 -18.24 -4.29
C GLY A 56 -7.84 -18.72 -2.84
N VAL A 57 -8.18 -17.87 -1.87
CA VAL A 57 -8.05 -18.18 -0.44
C VAL A 57 -9.38 -18.72 0.09
N PHE A 58 -9.36 -19.90 0.71
CA PHE A 58 -10.58 -20.44 1.31
C PHE A 58 -11.01 -19.65 2.54
N ALA A 59 -12.32 -19.68 2.83
CA ALA A 59 -12.91 -18.95 3.97
C ALA A 59 -12.19 -19.23 5.31
N GLU A 60 -11.77 -20.47 5.53
CA GLU A 60 -11.04 -20.92 6.72
C GLU A 60 -9.64 -20.30 6.84
N ASP A 61 -9.01 -19.97 5.72
CA ASP A 61 -7.66 -19.40 5.64
C ASP A 61 -7.66 -17.87 5.50
N LEU A 62 -8.84 -17.24 5.43
CA LEU A 62 -9.00 -15.82 5.13
C LEU A 62 -8.23 -14.94 6.11
N GLU A 63 -8.51 -15.10 7.40
CA GLU A 63 -7.87 -14.29 8.45
C GLU A 63 -6.39 -14.60 8.60
N ALA A 64 -6.00 -15.87 8.52
CA ALA A 64 -4.60 -16.28 8.56
C ALA A 64 -3.80 -15.67 7.39
N THR A 65 -4.40 -15.60 6.20
CA THR A 65 -3.78 -14.97 5.04
C THR A 65 -3.63 -13.46 5.21
N LYS A 66 -4.63 -12.76 5.76
CA LYS A 66 -4.53 -11.32 6.03
C LYS A 66 -3.38 -11.01 6.99
N VAL A 67 -3.28 -11.78 8.08
CA VAL A 67 -2.17 -11.65 9.04
C VAL A 67 -0.83 -11.88 8.36
N ALA A 68 -0.70 -12.96 7.57
CA ALA A 68 0.54 -13.25 6.85
C ALA A 68 0.96 -12.14 5.88
N LEU A 69 0.01 -11.53 5.17
CA LEU A 69 0.27 -10.38 4.28
C LEU A 69 0.74 -9.16 5.07
N ILE A 70 0.09 -8.85 6.19
CA ILE A 70 0.47 -7.74 7.08
C ILE A 70 1.87 -7.97 7.66
N ASP A 71 2.18 -9.18 8.11
CA ASP A 71 3.47 -9.49 8.71
C ASP A 71 4.60 -9.50 7.68
N ALA A 72 4.34 -10.01 6.47
CA ALA A 72 5.26 -9.86 5.35
C ALA A 72 5.53 -8.39 5.03
N PHE A 73 4.50 -7.53 5.07
CA PHE A 73 4.66 -6.09 4.88
C PHE A 73 5.48 -5.45 6.01
N LYS A 74 5.23 -5.80 7.27
CA LYS A 74 6.00 -5.31 8.44
C LYS A 74 7.47 -5.71 8.36
N ALA A 75 7.77 -6.92 7.89
CA ALA A 75 9.14 -7.41 7.79
C ALA A 75 9.90 -6.80 6.60
N THR A 76 9.21 -6.54 5.49
CA THR A 76 9.86 -6.13 4.24
C THR A 76 9.75 -4.65 3.99
N ALA A 77 8.55 -4.09 3.82
CA ALA A 77 8.35 -2.74 3.32
C ALA A 77 8.27 -1.68 4.41
N LEU A 78 7.65 -1.99 5.55
CA LEU A 78 7.49 -1.03 6.65
C LEU A 78 8.83 -0.40 7.09
N PRO A 79 9.95 -1.15 7.26
CA PRO A 79 11.21 -0.55 7.70
C PRO A 79 11.75 0.49 6.72
N TYR A 80 11.47 0.35 5.41
CA TYR A 80 11.89 1.33 4.41
C TYR A 80 11.07 2.62 4.47
N LEU A 81 9.78 2.53 4.80
CA LEU A 81 8.93 3.70 4.99
C LEU A 81 9.40 4.55 6.19
N LEU A 82 10.06 3.92 7.16
CA LEU A 82 10.56 4.57 8.38
C LEU A 82 12.01 5.09 8.27
N LYS A 83 12.68 4.88 7.13
CA LYS A 83 14.05 5.40 6.94
C LYS A 83 14.02 6.92 6.79
N SER A 84 14.99 7.59 7.41
CA SER A 84 15.19 9.03 7.24
C SER A 84 15.38 9.39 5.76
N GLY A 85 14.70 10.45 5.33
CA GLY A 85 14.72 10.90 3.94
C GLY A 85 13.84 10.10 2.98
N PHE A 86 13.08 9.09 3.43
CA PHE A 86 12.12 8.39 2.57
C PHE A 86 11.07 9.34 1.98
N ALA A 87 10.51 10.25 2.79
CA ALA A 87 9.54 11.24 2.33
C ALA A 87 10.09 12.14 1.22
N SER A 88 11.34 12.61 1.38
CA SER A 88 12.02 13.43 0.37
C SER A 88 12.26 12.65 -0.93
N ARG A 89 12.73 11.40 -0.83
CA ARG A 89 12.94 10.52 -2.00
C ARG A 89 11.63 10.14 -2.70
N LEU A 90 10.55 9.96 -1.94
CA LEU A 90 9.22 9.70 -2.50
C LEU A 90 8.74 10.90 -3.33
N LYS A 91 8.93 12.11 -2.80
CA LYS A 91 8.63 13.35 -3.51
C LYS A 91 9.46 13.47 -4.80
N GLU A 92 10.77 13.28 -4.72
CA GLU A 92 11.68 13.32 -5.88
C GLU A 92 11.31 12.28 -6.95
N ALA A 93 11.07 11.03 -6.55
CA ALA A 93 10.70 9.95 -7.47
C ALA A 93 9.37 10.25 -8.20
N LYS A 94 8.40 10.86 -7.52
CA LYS A 94 7.12 11.24 -8.09
C LYS A 94 7.18 12.49 -8.95
N GLU A 95 8.00 13.48 -8.59
CA GLU A 95 8.31 14.63 -9.45
C GLU A 95 8.99 14.17 -10.76
N ALA A 96 9.90 13.19 -10.68
CA ALA A 96 10.51 12.55 -11.84
C ALA A 96 9.49 11.74 -12.68
N GLU A 97 8.50 11.12 -12.07
CA GLU A 97 7.43 10.41 -12.79
C GLU A 97 6.48 11.39 -13.50
N LYS A 98 6.12 12.52 -12.86
CA LYS A 98 5.32 13.61 -13.46
C LYS A 98 6.06 14.29 -14.61
N SER A 99 7.37 14.49 -14.51
CA SER A 99 8.17 15.07 -15.60
C SER A 99 8.28 14.11 -16.80
N ARG A 100 8.41 12.80 -16.56
CA ARG A 100 8.38 11.77 -17.62
C ARG A 100 7.05 11.69 -18.34
N LYS A 101 5.92 11.76 -17.63
CA LYS A 101 4.57 11.75 -18.24
C LYS A 101 4.28 12.97 -19.11
N LYS A 102 4.94 14.11 -18.89
CA LYS A 102 4.84 15.30 -19.77
C LYS A 102 5.65 15.18 -21.07
N GLY A 103 6.55 14.21 -21.19
CA GLY A 103 7.46 14.07 -22.35
C GLY A 103 6.96 13.17 -23.49
N VAL A 104 5.83 12.47 -23.34
CA VAL A 104 5.32 11.52 -24.36
C VAL A 104 4.09 12.13 -25.04
N GLY A 105 4.31 13.22 -25.77
CA GLY A 105 3.28 13.94 -26.53
C GLY A 105 3.76 14.39 -27.92
N GLY A 106 4.71 13.66 -28.50
CA GLY A 106 5.19 13.89 -29.85
C GLY A 106 5.45 12.57 -30.56
N TYR A 107 5.04 12.48 -31.81
CA TYR A 107 5.13 11.37 -32.77
C TYR A 107 3.96 10.37 -32.81
N ARG A 108 2.98 10.67 -33.66
CA ARG A 108 2.80 10.07 -35.00
C ARG A 108 1.67 10.84 -35.69
N SER A 109 2.03 11.69 -36.66
CA SER A 109 1.93 11.46 -38.13
C SER A 109 0.53 11.78 -38.64
#